data_AF-A0A3D8SFI9-F1
#
_entry.id   AF-A0A3D8SFI9-F1
#
_cell.length_a   1.000
_cell.length_b   1.000
_cell.length_c   1.000
_cell.angle_alpha   90.00
_cell.angle_beta   90.00
_cell.angle_gamma   90.00
#
_symmetry.space_group_name_H-M   'P 1'
#
loop_
_entity.id
_entity.type
_entity.pdbx_description
1 polymer ?
#
loop_
_entity_poly.entity_id
_entity_poly.type
_entity_poly.pdbx_seq_one_letter_code
_entity_poly.pdbx_strand_id
1 'polypeptide(L)'
;MSSPNFKLPTIYTLFFLIIEPISALVGAFYANFKPLQYLRLTHADSSPTTTSNIPLSTSVVLTQLANLYLLFAINEAVVLRSTSSLRVWRAVLIGLLIADAGHLYSVSSLGYGVYFKFWDWNEMMWGNVAFVYAGAAMRIAFLTGVGLDTEGGRDGAMKAEMKREMQAAMKKIG
;
A
#
# COMPACT_ATOMS: atom_id res chain seq x y z
N MET A 1 27.25 -6.16 -6.08
CA MET A 1 26.12 -5.79 -5.20
C MET A 1 25.57 -7.08 -4.60
N SER A 2 25.77 -7.29 -3.30
CA SER A 2 25.30 -8.51 -2.62
C SER A 2 23.78 -8.60 -2.74
N SER A 3 23.28 -9.68 -3.35
CA SER A 3 21.84 -9.91 -3.40
C SER A 3 21.31 -9.96 -1.97
N PRO A 4 20.15 -9.37 -1.71
CA PRO A 4 19.65 -9.30 -0.36
C PRO A 4 19.28 -10.68 0.22
N ASN A 5 19.69 -10.90 1.47
CA ASN A 5 19.61 -12.16 2.21
C ASN A 5 18.30 -12.32 3.00
N PHE A 6 17.22 -11.66 2.57
CA PHE A 6 15.92 -11.74 3.24
C PHE A 6 14.82 -11.93 2.21
N LYS A 7 14.23 -13.13 2.17
CA LYS A 7 12.99 -13.36 1.45
C LYS A 7 11.84 -13.06 2.40
N LEU A 8 11.17 -11.95 2.14
CA LEU A 8 9.91 -11.61 2.78
C LEU A 8 8.92 -12.76 2.61
N PRO A 9 8.11 -13.07 3.65
CA PRO A 9 6.96 -13.94 3.47
C PRO A 9 6.13 -13.50 2.26
N THR A 10 5.62 -14.48 1.51
CA THR A 10 4.89 -14.24 0.26
C THR A 10 3.72 -13.29 0.45
N ILE A 11 3.04 -13.35 1.60
CA ILE A 11 1.90 -12.49 1.92
C ILE A 11 2.30 -11.00 1.96
N TYR A 12 3.43 -10.67 2.60
CA TYR A 12 3.95 -9.29 2.65
C TYR A 12 4.48 -8.83 1.31
N THR A 13 5.13 -9.73 0.57
CA THR A 13 5.63 -9.43 -0.78
C THR A 13 4.46 -9.10 -1.72
N LEU A 14 3.41 -9.93 -1.72
CA LEU A 14 2.25 -9.75 -2.58
C LEU A 14 1.50 -8.48 -2.22
N PHE A 15 1.28 -8.24 -0.93
CA PHE A 15 0.53 -7.08 -0.49
C PHE A 15 1.28 -5.77 -0.80
N PHE A 16 2.46 -5.57 -0.20
CA PHE A 16 3.19 -4.30 -0.27
C PHE A 16 3.82 -4.00 -1.63
N LEU A 17 4.15 -5.03 -2.42
CA LEU A 17 4.83 -4.82 -3.70
C LEU A 17 3.92 -4.96 -4.91
N ILE A 18 2.69 -5.47 -4.78
CA ILE A 18 1.81 -5.70 -5.94
C ILE A 18 0.42 -5.14 -5.69
N ILE A 19 -0.30 -5.67 -4.70
CA ILE A 19 -1.70 -5.31 -4.47
C ILE A 19 -1.82 -3.82 -4.16
N GLU A 20 -1.00 -3.35 -3.22
CA GLU A 20 -1.08 -1.97 -2.74
C GLU A 20 -0.66 -0.91 -3.78
N PRO A 21 0.47 -1.07 -4.50
CA PRO A 21 0.82 -0.15 -5.58
C PRO A 21 -0.25 -0.10 -6.68
N ILE A 22 -0.85 -1.23 -7.03
CA ILE A 22 -1.91 -1.28 -8.05
C ILE A 22 -3.17 -0.55 -7.53
N SER A 23 -3.60 -0.82 -6.29
CA SER A 23 -4.75 -0.12 -5.69
C SER A 23 -4.51 1.39 -5.63
N ALA A 24 -3.31 1.85 -5.26
CA ALA A 24 -2.93 3.25 -5.27
C ALA A 24 -3.01 3.87 -6.68
N LEU A 25 -2.55 3.16 -7.72
CA LEU A 25 -2.68 3.60 -9.12
C LEU A 25 -4.14 3.71 -9.56
N VAL A 26 -4.99 2.77 -9.14
CA VAL A 26 -6.45 2.85 -9.41
C VAL A 26 -7.05 4.09 -8.74
N GLY A 27 -6.70 4.36 -7.48
CA GLY A 27 -7.10 5.57 -6.78
C GLY A 27 -6.66 6.84 -7.50
N ALA A 28 -5.40 6.89 -7.96
CA ALA A 28 -4.86 8.01 -8.74
C ALA A 28 -5.62 8.22 -10.06
N PHE A 29 -5.93 7.11 -10.75
CA PHE A 29 -6.68 7.16 -11.99
C PHE A 29 -8.07 7.77 -11.80
N TYR A 30 -8.84 7.30 -10.81
CA TYR A 30 -10.19 7.82 -10.58
C TYR A 30 -10.17 9.28 -10.13
N ALA A 31 -9.25 9.65 -9.22
CA ALA A 31 -9.14 11.02 -8.74
C ALA A 31 -8.86 12.02 -9.88
N ASN A 32 -7.96 11.67 -10.82
CA ASN A 32 -7.58 12.59 -11.89
C ASN A 32 -8.48 12.51 -13.14
N PHE A 33 -8.78 11.30 -13.62
CA PHE A 33 -9.47 11.09 -14.91
C PHE A 33 -10.98 10.92 -14.78
N LYS A 34 -11.48 10.63 -13.57
CA LYS A 34 -12.92 10.42 -13.30
C LYS A 34 -13.38 11.23 -12.07
N PRO A 35 -13.08 12.54 -11.97
CA PRO A 35 -13.30 13.32 -10.75
C PRO A 35 -14.77 13.36 -10.32
N LEU A 36 -15.72 13.45 -11.26
CA LEU A 36 -17.15 13.41 -10.95
C LEU A 36 -17.57 12.08 -10.30
N GLN A 37 -17.09 10.96 -10.84
CA GLN A 37 -17.36 9.64 -10.30
C GLN A 37 -16.70 9.45 -8.94
N TYR A 38 -15.46 9.91 -8.80
CA TYR A 38 -14.73 9.89 -7.52
C TYR A 38 -15.51 10.62 -6.43
N LEU A 39 -15.95 11.86 -6.69
CA LEU A 39 -16.73 12.66 -5.73
C LEU A 39 -18.08 12.02 -5.40
N ARG A 40 -18.81 11.52 -6.40
CA ARG A 40 -20.09 10.84 -6.21
C ARG A 40 -19.97 9.59 -5.35
N LEU A 41 -18.95 8.77 -5.59
CA LEU A 41 -18.71 7.57 -4.80
C LEU A 41 -18.23 7.91 -3.38
N THR A 42 -17.50 9.01 -3.20
CA THR A 42 -17.10 9.50 -1.88
C THR A 42 -18.30 9.96 -1.07
N HIS A 43 -19.16 10.81 -1.64
CA HIS A 43 -20.40 11.24 -0.99
C HIS A 43 -21.38 11.79 -2.02
N ALA A 44 -22.41 11.01 -2.35
CA ALA A 44 -23.35 11.33 -3.42
C ALA A 44 -24.10 12.64 -3.18
N ASP A 45 -24.58 12.87 -1.95
CA ASP A 45 -25.45 14.00 -1.61
C ASP A 45 -24.76 15.36 -1.72
N SER A 46 -23.43 15.42 -1.52
CA SER A 46 -22.65 16.65 -1.66
C SER A 46 -21.84 16.71 -2.97
N SER A 47 -22.01 15.73 -3.85
CA SER A 47 -21.28 15.69 -5.11
C SER A 47 -21.91 16.59 -6.18
N PRO A 48 -21.11 17.22 -7.06
CA PRO A 48 -21.66 17.97 -8.18
C PRO A 48 -22.48 17.09 -9.14
N THR A 49 -23.51 17.68 -9.78
CA THR A 49 -24.35 16.93 -10.72
C THR A 49 -23.62 16.64 -12.03
N THR A 50 -22.76 17.54 -12.50
CA THR A 50 -22.01 17.34 -13.75
C THR A 50 -20.55 17.76 -13.58
N THR A 51 -19.69 17.32 -14.50
CA THR A 51 -18.25 17.62 -14.46
C THR A 51 -17.96 19.12 -14.55
N SER A 52 -18.76 19.88 -15.30
CA SER A 52 -18.60 21.34 -15.42
C SER A 52 -18.99 22.10 -14.14
N ASN A 53 -19.70 21.46 -13.21
CA ASN A 53 -20.04 22.04 -11.92
C ASN A 53 -18.97 21.78 -10.85
N ILE A 54 -17.92 21.02 -11.14
CA ILE A 54 -16.82 20.80 -10.20
C ILE A 54 -16.03 22.11 -10.06
N PRO A 55 -15.92 22.70 -8.85
CA PRO A 55 -15.12 23.90 -8.66
C PRO A 55 -13.67 23.68 -9.08
N LEU A 56 -13.05 24.69 -9.69
CA LEU A 56 -11.65 24.60 -10.14
C LEU A 56 -10.70 24.18 -9.00
N SER A 57 -10.91 24.72 -7.79
CA SER A 57 -10.14 24.35 -6.61
C SER A 57 -10.26 22.86 -6.27
N THR A 58 -11.47 22.28 -6.38
CA THR A 58 -11.70 20.85 -6.16
C THR A 58 -10.97 20.02 -7.22
N SER A 59 -11.03 20.40 -8.49
CA SER A 59 -10.30 19.71 -9.56
C SER A 59 -8.78 19.74 -9.32
N VAL A 60 -8.23 20.88 -8.92
CA VAL A 60 -6.80 21.00 -8.59
C VAL A 60 -6.43 20.10 -7.41
N VAL A 61 -7.22 20.09 -6.34
CA VAL A 61 -6.99 19.25 -5.16
C VAL A 61 -7.10 17.76 -5.51
N LEU A 62 -8.03 17.36 -6.37
CA LEU A 62 -8.14 15.97 -6.84
C LEU A 62 -6.93 15.55 -7.69
N THR A 63 -6.40 16.43 -8.54
CA THR A 63 -5.15 16.15 -9.27
C THR A 63 -3.95 16.09 -8.32
N GLN A 64 -3.89 16.94 -7.29
CA GLN A 64 -2.85 16.85 -6.25
C GLN A 64 -2.95 15.54 -5.47
N LEU A 65 -4.17 15.09 -5.12
CA LEU A 65 -4.42 13.81 -4.49
C LEU A 65 -3.98 12.64 -5.38
N ALA A 66 -4.34 12.67 -6.66
CA ALA A 66 -3.90 11.67 -7.63
C ALA A 66 -2.37 11.61 -7.75
N ASN A 67 -1.70 12.76 -7.73
CA ASN A 67 -0.25 12.83 -7.73
C ASN A 67 0.36 12.20 -6.46
N LEU A 68 -0.26 12.39 -5.28
CA LEU A 68 0.19 11.74 -4.04
C LEU A 68 -0.02 10.22 -4.06
N TYR A 69 -1.14 9.74 -4.62
CA TYR A 69 -1.35 8.29 -4.82
C TYR A 69 -0.36 7.69 -5.82
N LEU A 70 -0.01 8.42 -6.87
CA LEU A 70 1.04 7.99 -7.81
C LEU A 70 2.41 7.94 -7.12
N LEU A 71 2.75 8.97 -6.34
CA LEU A 71 3.97 9.00 -5.54
C LEU A 71 4.03 7.82 -4.57
N PHE A 72 2.90 7.50 -3.94
CA PHE A 72 2.78 6.35 -3.04
C PHE A 72 3.06 5.04 -3.77
N ALA A 73 2.39 4.79 -4.90
CA ALA A 73 2.61 3.61 -5.74
C ALA A 73 4.08 3.49 -6.19
N ILE A 74 4.72 4.60 -6.58
CA ILE A 74 6.13 4.62 -7.00
C ILE A 74 7.05 4.29 -5.82
N ASN A 75 6.82 4.86 -4.64
CA ASN A 75 7.66 4.57 -3.47
C ASN A 75 7.62 3.09 -3.10
N GLU A 76 6.44 2.48 -3.07
CA GLU A 76 6.31 1.05 -2.81
C GLU A 76 6.92 0.20 -3.94
N ALA A 77 6.70 0.59 -5.20
CA ALA A 77 7.22 -0.12 -6.36
C ALA A 77 8.75 -0.02 -6.51
N VAL A 78 9.38 1.07 -6.07
CA VAL A 78 10.79 1.37 -6.33
C VAL A 78 11.62 1.28 -5.05
N VAL A 79 11.23 1.97 -3.98
CA VAL A 79 12.03 2.03 -2.74
C VAL A 79 12.09 0.65 -2.08
N LEU A 80 10.93 0.00 -1.91
CA LEU A 80 10.90 -1.31 -1.26
C LEU A 80 11.54 -2.41 -2.12
N ARG A 81 11.53 -2.27 -3.45
CA ARG A 81 12.22 -3.20 -4.37
C ARG A 81 13.72 -2.95 -4.50
N SER A 82 14.18 -1.73 -4.24
CA SER A 82 15.60 -1.33 -4.38
C SER A 82 16.45 -1.64 -3.15
N THR A 83 15.83 -2.10 -2.05
CA THR A 83 16.51 -2.40 -0.80
C THR A 83 16.01 -3.70 -0.18
N SER A 84 16.83 -4.29 0.68
CA SER A 84 16.33 -5.30 1.61
C SER A 84 16.87 -5.12 3.01
N SER A 85 17.24 -3.88 3.31
CA SER A 85 17.40 -3.47 4.69
C SER A 85 16.03 -3.47 5.36
N LEU A 86 15.84 -4.38 6.33
CA LEU A 86 14.65 -4.38 7.19
C LEU A 86 14.47 -3.05 7.92
N ARG A 87 15.55 -2.31 8.18
CA ARG A 87 15.47 -0.96 8.75
C ARG A 87 14.75 0.00 7.81
N VAL A 88 15.06 -0.03 6.50
CA VAL A 88 14.39 0.82 5.51
C VAL A 88 12.94 0.41 5.34
N TRP A 89 12.66 -0.90 5.25
CA TRP A 89 11.30 -1.43 5.21
C TRP A 89 10.46 -0.95 6.40
N ARG A 90 10.97 -1.10 7.63
CA ARG A 90 10.26 -0.64 8.84
C ARG A 90 10.03 0.88 8.83
N ALA A 91 11.03 1.67 8.45
CA ALA A 91 10.89 3.13 8.39
C ALA A 91 9.80 3.56 7.38
N VAL A 92 9.79 2.97 6.19
CA VAL A 92 8.77 3.23 5.17
C VAL A 92 7.38 2.80 5.69
N LEU A 93 7.24 1.57 6.19
CA LEU A 93 5.94 1.07 6.66
C LEU A 93 5.39 1.84 7.87
N ILE A 94 6.24 2.40 8.74
CA ILE A 94 5.79 3.32 9.81
C ILE A 94 5.21 4.60 9.20
N GLY A 95 5.90 5.20 8.23
CA GLY A 95 5.39 6.39 7.53
C GLY A 95 4.05 6.11 6.85
N LEU A 96 3.91 4.94 6.25
CA LEU A 96 2.66 4.52 5.62
C LEU A 96 1.55 4.22 6.62
N LEU A 97 1.87 3.64 7.78
CA LEU A 97 0.89 3.44 8.85
C LEU A 97 0.34 4.78 9.39
N ILE A 98 1.18 5.81 9.46
CA ILE A 98 0.75 7.18 9.77
C ILE A 98 -0.15 7.73 8.66
N ALA A 99 0.18 7.47 7.39
CA ALA A 99 -0.65 7.85 6.26
C ALA A 99 -2.02 7.14 6.28
N ASP A 100 -2.07 5.86 6.66
CA ASP A 100 -3.32 5.11 6.82
C ASP A 100 -4.25 5.77 7.86
N ALA A 101 -3.69 6.20 8.99
CA ALA A 101 -4.44 6.93 10.02
C ALA A 101 -4.96 8.28 9.49
N GLY A 102 -4.13 9.01 8.74
CA GLY A 102 -4.54 10.25 8.07
C GLY A 102 -5.64 10.04 7.04
N HIS A 103 -5.57 8.95 6.27
CA HIS A 103 -6.59 8.59 5.28
C HIS A 103 -7.92 8.26 5.95
N LEU A 104 -7.92 7.46 7.01
CA LEU A 104 -9.12 7.17 7.80
C LEU A 104 -9.70 8.42 8.46
N TYR A 105 -8.85 9.33 8.94
CA TYR A 105 -9.30 10.61 9.46
C TYR A 105 -9.96 11.49 8.39
N SER A 106 -9.51 11.42 7.14
CA SER A 106 -10.04 12.24 6.04
C SER A 106 -11.54 12.02 5.77
N VAL A 107 -12.06 10.83 6.09
CA VAL A 107 -13.49 10.48 5.93
C VAL A 107 -14.32 10.69 7.20
N SER A 108 -13.74 11.22 8.27
CA SER A 108 -14.43 11.39 9.57
C SER A 108 -15.66 12.29 9.49
N SER A 109 -15.67 13.26 8.57
CA SER A 109 -16.81 14.16 8.34
C SER A 109 -18.03 13.47 7.73
N LEU A 110 -17.88 12.26 7.18
CA LEU A 110 -18.99 11.43 6.71
C LEU A 110 -19.76 10.77 7.87
N GLY A 111 -19.28 10.94 9.11
CA GLY A 111 -19.88 10.43 10.32
C GLY A 111 -19.36 9.05 10.72
N TYR A 112 -19.52 8.70 11.99
CA TYR A 112 -18.95 7.48 12.57
C TYR A 112 -19.33 6.19 11.85
N GLY A 113 -20.53 6.14 11.26
CA GLY A 113 -21.03 4.97 10.54
C GLY A 113 -20.11 4.49 9.42
N VAL A 114 -19.32 5.39 8.83
CA VAL A 114 -18.36 5.07 7.76
C VAL A 114 -17.33 4.01 8.19
N TYR A 115 -17.01 3.93 9.48
CA TYR A 115 -15.96 3.03 9.98
C TYR A 115 -16.44 1.60 10.27
N PHE A 116 -17.74 1.39 10.48
CA PHE A 116 -18.24 0.09 10.97
C PHE A 116 -19.49 -0.45 10.28
N LYS A 117 -20.27 0.38 9.58
CA LYS A 117 -21.46 -0.08 8.84
C LYS A 117 -21.09 -0.67 7.49
N PHE A 118 -20.30 -1.74 7.50
CA PHE A 118 -19.78 -2.35 6.27
C PHE A 118 -20.87 -2.89 5.33
N TRP A 119 -22.07 -3.16 5.85
CA TRP A 119 -23.24 -3.53 5.06
C TRP A 119 -23.82 -2.38 4.21
N ASP A 120 -23.47 -1.12 4.54
CA ASP A 120 -23.86 0.08 3.80
C ASP A 120 -22.73 0.60 2.88
N TRP A 121 -21.57 -0.08 2.83
CA TRP A 121 -20.41 0.38 2.08
C TRP A 121 -20.58 0.21 0.57
N ASN A 122 -20.40 1.33 -0.16
CA ASN A 122 -20.23 1.31 -1.60
C ASN A 122 -18.78 0.96 -1.99
N GLU A 123 -18.51 0.84 -3.29
CA GLU A 123 -17.18 0.51 -3.84
C GLU A 123 -16.05 1.39 -3.29
N MET A 124 -16.32 2.70 -3.13
CA MET A 124 -15.33 3.64 -2.60
C MET A 124 -15.09 3.45 -1.11
N MET A 125 -16.08 3.07 -0.32
CA MET A 125 -15.88 2.78 1.11
C MET A 125 -15.11 1.48 1.34
N TRP A 126 -15.31 0.47 0.48
CA TRP A 126 -14.44 -0.72 0.47
C TRP A 126 -12.98 -0.35 0.22
N GLY A 127 -12.71 0.59 -0.70
CA GLY A 127 -11.37 1.12 -0.95
C GLY A 127 -10.82 2.04 0.15
N ASN A 128 -11.62 2.99 0.64
CA ASN A 128 -11.17 4.03 1.56
C ASN A 128 -11.10 3.56 3.02
N VAL A 129 -11.83 2.51 3.38
CA VAL A 129 -11.91 2.03 4.76
C VAL A 129 -11.43 0.60 4.86
N ALA A 130 -12.07 -0.35 4.17
CA ALA A 130 -11.74 -1.78 4.31
C ALA A 130 -10.29 -2.07 3.87
N PHE A 131 -9.90 -1.57 2.69
CA PHE A 131 -8.55 -1.76 2.16
C PHE A 131 -7.49 -1.07 3.03
N VAL A 132 -7.79 0.12 3.55
CA VAL A 132 -6.89 0.85 4.46
C VAL A 132 -6.74 0.13 5.80
N TYR A 133 -7.81 -0.46 6.34
CA TYR A 133 -7.72 -1.35 7.50
C TYR A 133 -6.85 -2.58 7.22
N ALA A 134 -7.00 -3.20 6.05
CA ALA A 134 -6.15 -4.31 5.65
C ALA A 134 -4.67 -3.90 5.54
N GLY A 135 -4.39 -2.76 4.92
CA GLY A 135 -3.04 -2.19 4.81
C GLY A 135 -2.41 -1.89 6.18
N ALA A 136 -3.13 -1.18 7.03
CA ALA A 136 -2.71 -0.88 8.39
C ALA A 136 -2.45 -2.16 9.20
N ALA A 137 -3.33 -3.16 9.11
CA ALA A 137 -3.15 -4.45 9.78
C ALA A 137 -1.90 -5.19 9.27
N MET A 138 -1.67 -5.24 7.96
CA MET A 138 -0.47 -5.83 7.36
C MET A 138 0.81 -5.13 7.83
N ARG A 139 0.79 -3.80 7.93
CA ARG A 139 1.92 -3.00 8.45
C ARG A 139 2.17 -3.28 9.91
N ILE A 140 1.13 -3.28 10.75
CA ILE A 140 1.24 -3.58 12.18
C ILE A 140 1.80 -4.99 12.37
N ALA A 141 1.28 -5.98 11.65
CA ALA A 141 1.78 -7.35 11.68
C ALA A 141 3.26 -7.43 11.30
N PHE A 142 3.66 -6.76 10.21
CA PHE A 142 5.06 -6.70 9.79
C PHE A 142 5.97 -6.03 10.83
N LEU A 143 5.56 -4.86 11.34
CA LEU A 143 6.34 -4.06 12.29
C LEU A 143 6.51 -4.76 13.63
N THR A 144 5.51 -5.55 14.06
CA THR A 144 5.54 -6.37 15.27
C THR A 144 6.20 -7.75 15.07
N GLY A 145 6.61 -8.09 13.85
CA GLY A 145 7.33 -9.33 13.54
C GLY A 145 6.45 -10.55 13.26
N VAL A 146 5.12 -10.39 13.23
CA VAL A 146 4.19 -11.48 12.92
C VAL A 146 4.52 -12.09 11.56
N GLY A 147 4.71 -13.40 11.51
CA GLY A 147 5.04 -14.12 10.27
C GLY A 147 6.47 -13.91 9.73
N LEU A 148 7.30 -13.06 10.34
CA LEU A 148 8.69 -12.84 9.93
C LEU A 148 9.69 -13.82 10.58
N ASP A 149 9.31 -14.47 11.68
CA ASP A 149 10.19 -15.34 12.49
C ASP A 149 9.67 -16.80 12.55
N THR A 150 9.07 -17.27 11.46
CA THR A 150 8.57 -18.65 11.37
C THR A 150 9.71 -19.64 11.05
N GLU A 151 9.60 -20.90 11.50
CA GLU A 151 10.54 -21.99 11.15
C GLU A 151 10.81 -22.04 9.63
N GLY A 152 9.78 -21.82 8.80
CA GLY A 152 9.93 -21.74 7.34
C GLY A 152 10.80 -20.59 6.84
N GLY A 153 10.85 -19.46 7.56
CA GLY A 153 11.77 -18.35 7.29
C GLY A 153 13.22 -18.70 7.61
N ARG A 154 13.44 -19.45 8.70
CA ARG A 154 14.76 -19.97 9.10
C ARG A 154 15.25 -21.04 8.12
N ASP A 155 14.40 -21.96 7.71
CA ASP A 155 14.67 -22.99 6.69
C ASP A 155 14.94 -22.39 5.30
N GLY A 156 14.18 -21.37 4.93
CA GLY A 156 14.36 -20.62 3.68
C GLY A 156 15.70 -19.89 3.63
N ALA A 157 16.10 -19.28 4.75
CA ALA A 157 17.41 -18.64 4.90
C ALA A 157 18.55 -19.67 4.82
N MET A 158 18.43 -20.79 5.54
CA MET A 158 19.42 -21.88 5.53
C MET A 158 19.63 -22.47 4.13
N LYS A 159 18.54 -22.75 3.38
CA LYS A 159 18.63 -23.28 2.01
C LYS A 159 19.28 -22.28 1.03
N ALA A 160 19.00 -20.99 1.21
CA ALA A 160 19.59 -19.94 0.37
C ALA A 160 21.10 -19.78 0.63
N GLU A 161 21.53 -19.91 1.88
CA GLU A 161 22.93 -19.90 2.29
C GLU A 161 23.69 -21.10 1.75
N MET A 162 23.16 -22.31 1.91
CA MET A 162 23.75 -23.54 1.37
C MET A 162 23.93 -23.48 -0.16
N LYS A 163 22.93 -22.94 -0.88
CA LYS A 163 23.01 -22.75 -2.33
C LYS A 163 24.11 -21.75 -2.73
N ARG A 164 24.31 -20.69 -1.94
CA ARG A 164 25.38 -19.70 -2.16
C ARG A 164 26.76 -20.30 -1.96
N GLU A 165 26.95 -21.05 -0.88
CA GLU A 165 28.21 -21.74 -0.62
C GLU A 165 28.54 -22.71 -1.76
N MET A 166 27.55 -23.48 -2.22
CA MET A 166 27.72 -24.39 -3.34
C MET A 166 28.08 -23.67 -4.64
N GLN A 167 27.43 -22.55 -4.95
CA GLN A 167 27.76 -21.72 -6.12
C GLN A 167 29.15 -21.08 -6.01
N ALA A 168 29.55 -20.62 -4.83
CA ALA A 168 30.87 -20.06 -4.57
C ALA A 168 31.96 -21.13 -4.67
N ALA A 169 31.69 -22.35 -4.19
CA ALA A 169 32.58 -23.50 -4.31
C ALA A 169 32.75 -23.91 -5.78
N MET A 170 31.66 -24.05 -6.54
CA MET A 170 31.71 -24.37 -7.98
C MET A 170 32.53 -23.34 -8.77
N LYS A 171 32.43 -22.06 -8.44
CA LYS A 171 33.21 -20.98 -9.08
C LYS A 171 34.70 -20.98 -8.71
N LYS A 172 35.12 -21.67 -7.65
CA LYS A 172 36.54 -21.80 -7.28
C LYS A 172 37.24 -22.99 -7.95
N ILE A 173 36.48 -23.91 -8.54
CA ILE A 173 37.00 -25.18 -9.08
C ILE A 173 37.04 -25.17 -10.62
N GLY A 174 36.40 -24.19 -11.27
CA GLY A 174 36.49 -23.94 -12.71
C GLY A 174 37.20 -22.64 -13.01
#